data_AF-A0A954H1R9-F1
#
_entry.id   AF-A0A954H1R9-F1
#
_cell.length_a   1.000
_cell.length_b   1.000
_cell.length_c   1.000
_cell.angle_alpha   90.00
_cell.angle_beta   90.00
_cell.angle_gamma   90.00
#
_symmetry.space_group_name_H-M   'P 1'
#
loop_
_entity.id
_entity.type
_entity.pdbx_description
1 polymer ?
#
loop_
_entity_poly.entity_id
_entity_poly.type
_entity_poly.pdbx_seq_one_letter_code
_entity_poly.pdbx_strand_id
1 'polypeptide(L)'
;MLSQTRTSPRNLSIVICLLLLAAAGEQVHAQNKRIRIAETLWGFDGRVVPGQFNPVSVLLDNLTDDAVEGVVTLQGVSGMLQDVGGRLAEPLYLSPHTMRWVQFYPYVSREATTWRLAIRTDKGVIFANELTQGRSVFSDALDGTDAKTASAVILDPSGLTNRIPTSVKHMPAEIFPPYSTALVGLQVLFLDHVPDWETPRQDALLSWVRSGGELHLLRDSNRQSLVFPSAMADLNQPFDDFLLGSGRVVRHDIQRSELSQAIVYPITLQMGFSEDPDRVEIKQQNEIKVRSSVSAPSVIDEELFAGMRLLTQPEHAWWLIFLMSLCYIGLIF
;
A
#
# COMPACT_ATOMS: atom_id res chain seq x y z
N MET A 1 -81.38 -6.93 27.04
CA MET A 1 -79.98 -7.38 27.15
C MET A 1 -79.17 -6.72 26.04
N LEU A 2 -78.51 -5.60 26.32
CA LEU A 2 -77.57 -4.94 25.42
C LEU A 2 -76.31 -4.65 26.25
N SER A 3 -75.27 -5.46 26.04
CA SER A 3 -73.99 -5.35 26.73
C SER A 3 -73.10 -4.36 25.99
N GLN A 4 -72.84 -3.21 26.61
CA GLN A 4 -71.81 -2.25 26.18
C GLN A 4 -70.43 -2.78 26.59
N THR A 5 -69.58 -3.09 25.61
CA THR A 5 -68.17 -3.41 25.84
C THR A 5 -67.38 -2.11 26.08
N ARG A 6 -67.08 -1.85 27.35
CA ARG A 6 -66.21 -0.78 27.81
C ARG A 6 -64.75 -1.12 27.46
N THR A 7 -64.23 -0.57 26.37
CA THR A 7 -62.79 -0.68 26.05
C THR A 7 -61.99 0.23 27.00
N SER A 8 -61.11 -0.40 27.79
CA SER A 8 -60.24 0.25 28.78
C SER A 8 -59.25 1.22 28.11
N PRO A 9 -59.07 2.45 28.62
CA PRO A 9 -58.15 3.46 28.06
C PRO A 9 -56.66 3.10 28.19
N ARG A 10 -56.32 2.06 28.97
CA ARG A 10 -54.94 1.59 29.16
C ARG A 10 -54.36 0.89 27.93
N ASN A 11 -55.21 0.25 27.11
CA ASN A 11 -54.73 -0.48 25.94
C ASN A 11 -54.41 0.47 24.77
N LEU A 12 -55.05 1.65 24.72
CA LEU A 12 -54.79 2.64 23.68
C LEU A 12 -53.41 3.31 23.84
N SER A 13 -52.98 3.59 25.08
CA SER A 13 -51.67 4.20 25.35
C SER A 13 -50.49 3.28 25.04
N ILE A 14 -50.65 1.97 25.28
CA ILE A 14 -49.58 0.99 24.99
C ILE A 14 -49.41 0.81 23.47
N VAL A 15 -50.51 0.79 22.72
CA VAL A 15 -50.47 0.70 21.26
C VAL A 15 -49.88 1.96 20.62
N ILE A 16 -50.20 3.15 21.17
CA ILE A 16 -49.62 4.42 20.69
C ILE A 16 -48.12 4.51 21.01
N CYS A 17 -47.65 4.06 22.18
CA CYS A 17 -46.22 3.99 22.49
C CYS A 17 -45.46 2.98 21.62
N LEU A 18 -46.05 1.82 21.29
CA LEU A 18 -45.45 0.85 20.38
C LEU A 18 -45.37 1.35 18.94
N LEU A 19 -46.38 2.11 18.48
CA LEU A 19 -46.35 2.76 17.16
C LEU A 19 -45.34 3.92 17.09
N LEU A 20 -45.16 4.68 18.18
CA LEU A 20 -44.14 5.74 18.25
C LEU A 20 -42.70 5.19 18.35
N LEU A 21 -42.50 4.04 19.00
CA LEU A 21 -41.19 3.35 18.99
C LEU A 21 -40.88 2.67 17.65
N ALA A 22 -41.89 2.16 16.94
CA ALA A 22 -41.69 1.60 15.59
C ALA A 22 -41.39 2.69 14.55
N ALA A 23 -41.99 3.88 14.67
CA ALA A 23 -41.71 5.02 13.79
C ALA A 23 -40.35 5.71 14.06
N ALA A 24 -39.76 5.51 15.24
CA ALA A 24 -38.43 6.01 15.58
C ALA A 24 -37.28 5.02 15.27
N GLY A 25 -37.61 3.81 14.81
CA GLY A 25 -36.64 2.71 14.61
C GLY A 25 -35.97 2.64 13.23
N GLU A 26 -36.42 3.41 12.24
CA GLU A 26 -35.94 3.30 10.84
C GLU A 26 -35.10 4.49 10.35
N GLN A 27 -34.29 5.10 11.23
CA GLN A 27 -33.23 6.02 10.81
C GLN A 27 -31.86 5.56 11.29
N VAL A 28 -31.42 4.40 10.81
CA VAL A 28 -30.05 3.93 11.00
C VAL A 28 -29.49 3.45 9.66
N HIS A 29 -28.58 4.27 9.11
CA HIS A 29 -27.56 3.93 8.11
C HIS A 29 -27.96 3.72 6.64
N ALA A 30 -28.65 4.70 6.04
CA ALA A 30 -28.36 5.01 4.64
C ALA A 30 -27.13 5.94 4.58
N GLN A 31 -25.92 5.41 4.81
CA GLN A 31 -24.73 6.10 4.35
C GLN A 31 -24.82 6.13 2.83
N ASN A 32 -25.29 7.25 2.28
CA ASN A 32 -25.27 7.53 0.86
C ASN A 32 -23.80 7.67 0.47
N LYS A 33 -23.11 6.53 0.27
CA LYS A 33 -21.67 6.46 0.03
C LYS A 33 -21.40 7.04 -1.34
N ARG A 34 -21.16 8.35 -1.39
CA ARG A 34 -20.79 9.10 -2.59
C ARG A 34 -19.54 8.52 -3.24
N ILE A 35 -18.61 8.07 -2.41
CA ILE A 35 -17.35 7.47 -2.84
C ILE A 35 -17.19 6.14 -2.13
N ARG A 36 -16.72 5.14 -2.88
CA ARG A 36 -16.42 3.79 -2.40
C ARG A 36 -14.97 3.45 -2.69
N ILE A 37 -14.35 2.67 -1.80
CA ILE A 37 -13.09 1.98 -2.11
C ILE A 37 -13.46 0.67 -2.80
N ALA A 38 -13.13 0.56 -4.08
CA ALA A 38 -13.40 -0.64 -4.87
C ALA A 38 -12.33 -1.72 -4.63
N GLU A 39 -11.07 -1.32 -4.50
CA GLU A 39 -9.93 -2.22 -4.31
C GLU A 39 -8.83 -1.54 -3.49
N THR A 40 -8.05 -2.33 -2.75
CA THR A 40 -6.86 -1.87 -2.03
C THR A 40 -5.76 -2.92 -2.18
N LEU A 41 -4.60 -2.48 -2.64
CA LEU A 41 -3.43 -3.31 -2.90
C LEU A 41 -2.27 -2.80 -2.03
N TRP A 42 -1.76 -3.68 -1.17
CA TRP A 42 -0.59 -3.44 -0.33
C TRP A 42 0.61 -4.17 -0.91
N GLY A 43 1.73 -3.46 -1.08
CA GLY A 43 2.93 -4.04 -1.67
C GLY A 43 2.68 -4.56 -3.09
N PHE A 44 3.56 -5.45 -3.54
CA PHE A 44 3.48 -6.05 -4.88
C PHE A 44 2.73 -7.39 -4.90
N ASP A 45 2.79 -8.13 -3.79
CA ASP A 45 2.18 -9.45 -3.64
C ASP A 45 1.02 -9.50 -2.62
N GLY A 46 0.62 -8.34 -2.08
CA GLY A 46 -0.37 -8.25 -0.99
C GLY A 46 0.26 -8.21 0.41
N ARG A 47 1.60 -8.37 0.52
CA ARG A 47 2.34 -8.31 1.77
C ARG A 47 3.08 -6.98 1.90
N VAL A 48 3.39 -6.61 3.13
CA VAL A 48 4.22 -5.45 3.47
C VAL A 48 5.56 -5.92 4.02
N VAL A 49 6.61 -5.18 3.70
CA VAL A 49 7.96 -5.36 4.24
C VAL A 49 8.21 -4.26 5.27
N PRO A 50 8.19 -4.57 6.58
CA PRO A 50 8.55 -3.61 7.61
C PRO A 50 9.95 -3.03 7.44
N GLY A 51 10.12 -1.77 7.85
CA GLY A 51 11.38 -1.04 7.72
C GLY A 51 11.62 -0.46 6.32
N GLN A 52 10.60 -0.47 5.46
CA GLN A 52 10.69 0.00 4.08
C GLN A 52 9.44 0.80 3.69
N PHE A 53 9.59 1.60 2.61
CA PHE A 53 8.46 2.21 1.95
C PHE A 53 7.72 1.16 1.12
N ASN A 54 6.44 0.98 1.41
CA ASN A 54 5.60 0.00 0.73
C ASN A 54 4.57 0.73 -0.13
N PRO A 55 4.45 0.42 -1.43
CA PRO A 55 3.39 1.00 -2.24
C PRO A 55 2.03 0.54 -1.73
N VAL A 56 1.09 1.49 -1.65
CA VAL A 56 -0.30 1.25 -1.33
C VAL A 56 -1.14 1.89 -2.43
N SER A 57 -1.85 1.06 -3.17
CA SER A 57 -2.72 1.52 -4.25
C SER A 57 -4.17 1.33 -3.84
N VAL A 58 -4.95 2.41 -3.90
CA VAL A 58 -6.38 2.41 -3.56
C VAL A 58 -7.18 2.80 -4.79
N LEU A 59 -8.11 1.95 -5.20
CA LEU A 59 -9.05 2.24 -6.28
C LEU A 59 -10.28 2.93 -5.69
N LEU A 60 -10.42 4.22 -5.99
CA LEU A 60 -11.58 5.02 -5.57
C LEU A 60 -12.61 5.02 -6.69
N ASP A 61 -13.88 4.86 -6.31
CA ASP A 61 -15.03 4.77 -7.20
C ASP A 61 -16.03 5.87 -6.84
N ASN A 62 -16.27 6.80 -7.77
CA ASN A 62 -17.24 7.87 -7.62
C ASN A 62 -18.61 7.40 -8.08
N LEU A 63 -19.54 7.23 -7.14
CA LEU A 63 -20.90 6.75 -7.41
C LEU A 63 -21.89 7.88 -7.65
N THR A 64 -21.42 9.13 -7.75
CA THR A 64 -22.27 10.32 -7.90
C THR A 64 -22.25 10.89 -9.31
N ASP A 65 -23.28 11.67 -9.63
CA ASP A 65 -23.37 12.45 -10.86
C ASP A 65 -22.48 13.71 -10.86
N ASP A 66 -21.91 14.05 -9.70
CA ASP A 66 -21.04 15.22 -9.52
C ASP A 66 -19.55 14.79 -9.57
N ALA A 67 -18.71 15.67 -10.13
CA ALA A 67 -17.27 15.50 -10.04
C ALA A 67 -16.79 15.75 -8.60
N VAL A 68 -15.81 14.97 -8.17
CA VAL A 68 -15.15 15.14 -6.88
C VAL A 68 -13.73 15.64 -7.11
N GLU A 69 -13.44 16.84 -6.61
CA GLU A 69 -12.11 17.44 -6.62
C GLU A 69 -11.65 17.70 -5.19
N GLY A 70 -10.41 17.31 -4.87
CA GLY A 70 -9.86 17.49 -3.54
C GLY A 70 -8.50 16.82 -3.37
N VAL A 71 -8.18 16.48 -2.13
CA VAL A 71 -6.92 15.83 -1.74
C VAL A 71 -7.25 14.57 -0.94
N VAL A 72 -6.69 13.44 -1.37
CA VAL A 72 -6.77 12.18 -0.62
C VAL A 72 -5.58 12.15 0.31
N THR A 73 -5.82 11.85 1.57
CA THR A 73 -4.77 11.75 2.57
C THR A 73 -4.74 10.36 3.18
N LEU A 74 -3.54 9.83 3.37
CA LEU A 74 -3.28 8.60 4.10
C LEU A 74 -2.46 8.93 5.34
N GLN A 75 -2.88 8.42 6.50
CA GLN A 75 -2.23 8.70 7.78
C GLN A 75 -2.25 7.46 8.68
N GLY A 76 -1.12 7.18 9.34
CA GLY A 76 -1.05 6.11 10.33
C GLY A 76 -1.79 6.50 11.60
N VAL A 77 -2.40 5.52 12.25
CA VAL A 77 -3.14 5.68 13.50
C VAL A 77 -2.70 4.59 14.47
N SER A 78 -2.34 4.98 15.70
CA SER A 78 -1.95 4.06 16.77
C SER A 78 -2.78 4.30 18.04
N GLY A 79 -2.98 3.23 18.82
CA GLY A 79 -3.63 3.28 20.13
C GLY A 79 -5.04 3.91 20.10
N MET A 80 -5.28 4.88 21.00
CA MET A 80 -6.55 5.62 21.16
C MET A 80 -6.82 6.60 19.99
N LEU A 81 -6.76 6.13 18.74
CA LEU A 81 -7.00 6.91 17.53
C LEU A 81 -6.03 8.10 17.35
N GLN A 82 -4.84 8.04 17.96
CA GLN A 82 -3.84 9.09 17.78
C GLN A 82 -3.19 8.95 16.41
N ASP A 83 -3.14 10.07 15.70
CA ASP A 83 -2.45 10.22 14.43
C ASP A 83 -0.93 10.04 14.65
N VAL A 84 -0.30 9.10 13.94
CA VAL A 84 1.14 8.82 14.03
C VAL A 84 1.80 8.95 12.66
N GLY A 85 3.03 9.46 12.66
CA GLY A 85 3.83 9.62 11.44
C GLY A 85 3.43 10.83 10.59
N GLY A 86 3.89 10.81 9.34
CA GLY A 86 3.58 11.83 8.35
C GLY A 86 2.20 11.60 7.71
N ARG A 87 1.50 12.69 7.40
CA ARG A 87 0.30 12.65 6.55
C ARG A 87 0.75 12.69 5.09
N LEU A 88 0.48 11.61 4.36
CA LEU A 88 0.65 11.57 2.91
C LEU A 88 -0.58 12.20 2.25
N ALA A 89 -0.39 12.94 1.17
CA ALA A 89 -1.44 13.70 0.52
C ALA A 89 -1.24 13.69 -1.00
N GLU A 90 -2.28 13.29 -1.73
CA GLU A 90 -2.27 13.21 -3.19
C GLU A 90 -3.47 13.98 -3.76
N PRO A 91 -3.28 14.80 -4.81
CA PRO A 91 -4.38 15.49 -5.47
C PRO A 91 -5.31 14.48 -6.17
N LEU A 92 -6.62 14.69 -6.01
CA LEU A 92 -7.65 13.83 -6.56
C LEU A 92 -8.63 14.64 -7.38
N TYR A 93 -8.85 14.17 -8.59
CA TYR A 93 -9.99 14.50 -9.42
C TYR A 93 -10.65 13.21 -9.88
N LEU A 94 -11.93 13.04 -9.56
CA LEU A 94 -12.77 11.92 -9.95
C LEU A 94 -13.99 12.46 -10.72
N SER A 95 -14.11 12.07 -11.99
CA SER A 95 -15.29 12.38 -12.78
C SER A 95 -16.52 11.58 -12.29
N PRO A 96 -17.74 12.00 -12.63
CA PRO A 96 -18.96 11.24 -12.32
C PRO A 96 -18.89 9.80 -12.84
N HIS A 97 -19.29 8.83 -12.02
CA HIS A 97 -19.31 7.39 -12.37
C HIS A 97 -17.98 6.83 -12.89
N THR A 98 -16.85 7.38 -12.41
CA THR A 98 -15.51 6.90 -12.80
C THR A 98 -14.73 6.37 -11.60
N MET A 99 -13.77 5.50 -11.92
CA MET A 99 -12.81 4.96 -10.96
C MET A 99 -11.41 5.51 -11.24
N ARG A 100 -10.62 5.70 -10.18
CA ARG A 100 -9.21 6.13 -10.29
C ARG A 100 -8.35 5.52 -9.20
N TRP A 101 -7.18 5.05 -9.60
CA TRP A 101 -6.13 4.64 -8.67
C TRP A 101 -5.46 5.86 -8.04
N VAL A 102 -5.26 5.78 -6.73
CA VAL A 102 -4.42 6.70 -5.96
C VAL A 102 -3.35 5.89 -5.25
N GLN A 103 -2.10 6.34 -5.34
CA GLN A 103 -0.96 5.61 -4.81
C GLN A 103 -0.28 6.40 -3.70
N PHE A 104 0.06 5.70 -2.63
CA PHE A 104 0.84 6.22 -1.52
C PHE A 104 2.05 5.32 -1.29
N TYR A 105 3.09 5.89 -0.67
CA TYR A 105 4.31 5.15 -0.31
C TYR A 105 4.57 5.32 1.20
N PRO A 106 3.72 4.77 2.08
CA PRO A 106 3.97 4.80 3.51
C PRO A 106 5.20 3.97 3.91
N TYR A 107 5.95 4.49 4.88
CA TYR A 107 6.91 3.70 5.63
C TYR A 107 6.14 2.80 6.62
N VAL A 108 6.32 1.49 6.52
CA VAL A 108 5.65 0.52 7.40
C VAL A 108 6.61 0.13 8.51
N SER A 109 6.27 0.44 9.76
CA SER A 109 7.04 -0.01 10.92
C SER A 109 6.80 -1.51 11.19
N ARG A 110 7.56 -2.10 12.12
CA ARG A 110 7.37 -3.52 12.50
C ARG A 110 6.04 -3.78 13.20
N GLU A 111 5.45 -2.76 13.79
CA GLU A 111 4.17 -2.87 14.50
C GLU A 111 3.01 -2.69 13.53
N ALA A 112 1.96 -3.49 13.69
CA ALA A 112 0.76 -3.34 12.88
C ALA A 112 0.13 -1.98 13.17
N THR A 113 0.10 -1.12 12.15
CA THR A 113 -0.50 0.22 12.23
C THR A 113 -1.83 0.21 11.49
N THR A 114 -2.86 0.81 12.07
CA THR A 114 -4.12 1.05 11.36
C THR A 114 -3.95 2.29 10.52
N TRP A 115 -4.39 2.26 9.26
CA TRP A 115 -4.25 3.39 8.36
C TRP A 115 -5.60 4.07 8.16
N ARG A 116 -5.63 5.40 8.16
CA ARG A 116 -6.84 6.18 7.88
C ARG A 116 -6.70 6.87 6.53
N LEU A 117 -7.61 6.56 5.62
CA LEU A 117 -7.77 7.23 4.34
C LEU A 117 -8.89 8.25 4.44
N ALA A 118 -8.65 9.49 4.03
CA ALA A 118 -9.66 10.54 4.02
C ALA A 118 -9.58 11.38 2.75
N ILE A 119 -10.73 11.84 2.25
CA ILE A 119 -10.82 12.74 1.10
C ILE A 119 -11.30 14.10 1.61
N ARG A 120 -10.48 15.12 1.39
CA ARG A 120 -10.75 16.50 1.78
C ARG A 120 -11.00 17.36 0.55
N THR A 121 -12.07 18.13 0.60
CA THR A 121 -12.46 19.12 -0.41
C THR A 121 -12.51 20.50 0.23
N ASP A 122 -12.78 21.53 -0.56
CA ASP A 122 -13.10 22.89 -0.09
C ASP A 122 -14.27 22.91 0.92
N LYS A 123 -15.21 21.98 0.79
CA LYS A 123 -16.38 21.79 1.67
C LYS A 123 -16.10 20.94 2.91
N GLY A 124 -14.87 20.47 3.10
CA GLY A 124 -14.45 19.64 4.23
C GLY A 124 -14.21 18.17 3.87
N VAL A 125 -14.23 17.29 4.89
CA VAL A 125 -14.01 15.85 4.73
C VAL A 125 -15.29 15.19 4.20
N ILE A 126 -15.24 14.63 2.99
CA ILE A 126 -16.39 13.99 2.35
C ILE A 126 -16.35 12.46 2.43
N PHE A 127 -15.19 11.90 2.76
CA PHE A 127 -14.97 10.47 2.89
C PHE A 127 -13.88 10.23 3.93
N ALA A 128 -14.09 9.26 4.81
CA ALA A 128 -13.08 8.75 5.71
C ALA A 128 -13.32 7.25 5.91
N ASN A 129 -12.27 6.45 5.78
CA ASN A 129 -12.32 5.01 6.04
C ASN A 129 -11.00 4.52 6.62
N GLU A 130 -11.08 3.46 7.40
CA GLU A 130 -9.90 2.76 7.90
C GLU A 130 -9.48 1.71 6.87
N LEU A 131 -8.17 1.61 6.67
CA LEU A 131 -7.51 0.64 5.83
C LEU A 131 -6.76 -0.32 6.73
N THR A 132 -7.10 -1.59 6.60
CA THR A 132 -6.33 -2.68 7.20
C THR A 132 -5.02 -2.83 6.46
N GLN A 133 -3.91 -2.79 7.18
CA GLN A 133 -2.58 -3.03 6.62
C GLN A 133 -2.48 -4.45 6.04
N GLY A 134 -1.71 -4.60 4.96
CA GLY A 134 -1.32 -5.92 4.44
C GLY A 134 -0.54 -6.75 5.47
N ARG A 135 -0.50 -8.08 5.27
CA ARG A 135 0.26 -8.98 6.15
C ARG A 135 1.76 -8.72 6.01
N SER A 136 2.51 -8.84 7.11
CA SER A 136 3.96 -8.65 7.08
C SER A 136 4.67 -9.88 6.52
N VAL A 137 5.69 -9.70 5.69
CA VAL A 137 6.54 -10.82 5.23
C VAL A 137 7.22 -11.54 6.41
N PHE A 138 7.41 -10.87 7.55
CA PHE A 138 8.01 -11.49 8.75
C PHE A 138 7.02 -12.27 9.62
N SER A 139 5.71 -12.07 9.50
CA SER A 139 4.75 -12.87 10.28
C SER A 139 4.74 -14.33 9.84
N ASP A 140 4.97 -14.59 8.55
CA ASP A 140 4.97 -15.94 7.98
C ASP A 140 6.14 -16.79 8.52
N ALA A 141 7.28 -16.15 8.87
CA ALA A 141 8.43 -16.84 9.43
C ALA A 141 8.21 -17.40 10.85
N LEU A 142 7.21 -16.88 11.59
CA LEU A 142 6.88 -17.35 12.94
C LEU A 142 5.95 -18.58 12.92
N ASP A 143 5.23 -18.81 11.82
CA ASP A 143 4.31 -19.95 11.66
C ASP A 143 5.02 -21.27 11.24
N GLY A 144 6.36 -21.28 11.26
CA GLY A 144 7.18 -22.50 11.12
C GLY A 144 7.05 -23.24 9.78
N THR A 145 6.29 -22.67 8.84
CA THR A 145 5.99 -23.20 7.52
C THR A 145 6.16 -22.07 6.53
N ASP A 146 7.36 -21.94 5.97
CA ASP A 146 7.60 -21.64 4.55
C ASP A 146 8.96 -21.00 4.34
N ALA A 147 9.65 -21.51 3.32
CA ALA A 147 10.79 -20.82 2.75
C ALA A 147 10.35 -19.39 2.36
N LYS A 148 11.14 -18.40 2.77
CA LYS A 148 10.86 -16.99 2.48
C LYS A 148 10.77 -16.78 0.97
N THR A 149 9.55 -16.67 0.46
CA THR A 149 9.28 -16.42 -0.96
C THR A 149 9.48 -14.94 -1.24
N ALA A 150 10.36 -14.65 -2.20
CA ALA A 150 10.59 -13.30 -2.69
C ALA A 150 9.29 -12.72 -3.29
N SER A 151 9.11 -11.41 -3.17
CA SER A 151 7.94 -10.75 -3.76
C SER A 151 8.02 -10.80 -5.28
N ALA A 152 7.01 -11.42 -5.89
CA ALA A 152 6.92 -11.62 -7.32
C ALA A 152 5.57 -11.17 -7.86
N VAL A 153 5.62 -10.42 -8.96
CA VAL A 153 4.42 -9.83 -9.56
C VAL A 153 4.44 -9.96 -11.08
N ILE A 154 3.28 -10.20 -11.69
CA ILE A 154 3.06 -10.08 -13.13
C ILE A 154 2.20 -8.85 -13.41
N LEU A 155 2.59 -8.07 -14.42
CA LEU A 155 1.85 -6.87 -14.77
C LEU A 155 0.70 -7.18 -15.71
N ASP A 156 -0.50 -6.70 -15.40
CA ASP A 156 -1.65 -6.79 -16.29
C ASP A 156 -1.67 -5.61 -17.26
N PRO A 157 -1.89 -5.85 -18.57
CA PRO A 157 -2.13 -4.78 -19.53
C PRO A 157 -3.33 -3.92 -19.13
N SER A 158 -3.30 -2.64 -19.51
CA SER A 158 -4.42 -1.73 -19.35
C SER A 158 -5.67 -2.25 -20.06
N GLY A 159 -6.83 -2.10 -19.41
CA GLY A 159 -8.12 -2.47 -19.98
C GLY A 159 -8.46 -3.96 -19.97
N LEU A 160 -7.64 -4.82 -19.34
CA LEU A 160 -8.02 -6.24 -19.17
C LEU A 160 -9.17 -6.39 -18.18
N THR A 161 -10.30 -6.92 -18.66
CA THR A 161 -11.48 -7.22 -17.84
C THR A 161 -11.45 -8.63 -17.25
N ASN A 162 -10.81 -9.60 -17.91
CA ASN A 162 -10.69 -10.98 -17.45
C ASN A 162 -9.23 -11.35 -17.18
N ARG A 163 -8.86 -11.48 -15.90
CA ARG A 163 -7.52 -11.92 -15.49
C ARG A 163 -7.43 -13.44 -15.64
N ILE A 164 -6.46 -13.92 -16.43
CA ILE A 164 -6.10 -15.34 -16.46
C ILE A 164 -5.45 -15.66 -15.12
N PRO A 165 -5.96 -16.64 -14.35
CA PRO A 165 -5.35 -16.99 -13.07
C PRO A 165 -3.94 -17.55 -13.31
N THR A 166 -2.94 -16.95 -12.68
CA THR A 166 -1.57 -17.47 -12.65
C THR A 166 -1.14 -17.75 -11.21
N SER A 167 0.00 -18.43 -11.04
CA SER A 167 0.60 -18.64 -9.73
C SER A 167 1.32 -17.41 -9.15
N VAL A 168 1.42 -16.32 -9.93
CA VAL A 168 2.05 -15.05 -9.50
C VAL A 168 0.96 -14.05 -9.15
N LYS A 169 1.24 -13.12 -8.22
CA LYS A 169 0.30 -12.03 -7.95
C LYS A 169 0.20 -11.11 -9.18
N HIS A 170 -1.01 -10.73 -9.52
CA HIS A 170 -1.28 -9.77 -10.60
C HIS A 170 -1.32 -8.34 -10.07
N MET A 171 -0.75 -7.42 -10.84
CA MET A 171 -0.79 -5.98 -10.58
C MET A 171 -1.08 -5.23 -11.89
N PRO A 172 -2.05 -4.30 -11.94
CA PRO A 172 -2.23 -3.46 -13.11
C PRO A 172 -0.97 -2.68 -13.47
N ALA A 173 -0.60 -2.63 -14.75
CA ALA A 173 0.57 -1.87 -15.20
C ALA A 173 0.45 -0.37 -14.86
N GLU A 174 -0.77 0.17 -14.80
CA GLU A 174 -1.08 1.57 -14.45
C GLU A 174 -0.70 1.98 -13.03
N ILE A 175 -0.49 1.03 -12.14
CA ILE A 175 -0.08 1.28 -10.75
C ILE A 175 1.39 0.89 -10.49
N PHE A 176 2.17 0.65 -11.54
CA PHE A 176 3.61 0.43 -11.38
C PHE A 176 4.32 1.72 -10.91
N PRO A 177 5.01 1.75 -9.76
CA PRO A 177 5.56 2.99 -9.22
C PRO A 177 6.50 3.73 -10.18
N PRO A 178 6.42 5.07 -10.28
CA PRO A 178 7.32 5.88 -11.12
C PRO A 178 8.66 6.19 -10.44
N TYR A 179 8.95 5.56 -9.30
CA TYR A 179 10.18 5.77 -8.52
C TYR A 179 10.82 4.43 -8.18
N SER A 180 12.12 4.30 -8.43
CA SER A 180 12.87 3.07 -8.10
C SER A 180 12.90 2.77 -6.59
N THR A 181 12.89 3.81 -5.75
CA THR A 181 12.83 3.67 -4.28
C THR A 181 11.53 3.05 -3.78
N ALA A 182 10.45 3.12 -4.56
CA ALA A 182 9.19 2.45 -4.25
C ALA A 182 9.18 0.97 -4.68
N LEU A 183 10.20 0.52 -5.43
CA LEU A 183 10.35 -0.85 -5.92
C LEU A 183 11.25 -1.71 -5.01
N VAL A 184 11.72 -1.20 -3.87
CA VAL A 184 12.66 -1.92 -2.98
C VAL A 184 12.07 -3.23 -2.44
N GLY A 185 10.75 -3.28 -2.21
CA GLY A 185 10.05 -4.49 -1.79
C GLY A 185 9.80 -5.51 -2.91
N LEU A 186 10.09 -5.16 -4.17
CA LEU A 186 9.90 -6.02 -5.34
C LEU A 186 11.21 -6.74 -5.68
N GLN A 187 11.16 -8.07 -5.80
CA GLN A 187 12.33 -8.87 -6.15
C GLN A 187 12.27 -9.38 -7.59
N VAL A 188 11.10 -9.87 -8.00
CA VAL A 188 10.89 -10.51 -9.30
C VAL A 188 9.71 -9.87 -10.03
N LEU A 189 9.91 -9.49 -11.28
CA LEU A 189 8.87 -8.93 -12.14
C LEU A 189 8.70 -9.76 -13.40
N PHE A 190 7.47 -10.14 -13.73
CA PHE A 190 7.12 -10.82 -14.97
C PHE A 190 6.41 -9.87 -15.94
N LEU A 191 6.87 -9.84 -17.19
CA LEU A 191 6.26 -9.07 -18.28
C LEU A 191 5.98 -9.98 -19.48
N ASP A 192 4.77 -9.92 -20.01
CA ASP A 192 4.34 -10.60 -21.24
C ASP A 192 3.87 -9.61 -22.32
N HIS A 193 4.00 -8.32 -22.05
CA HIS A 193 3.70 -7.22 -22.96
C HIS A 193 4.62 -6.07 -22.63
N VAL A 194 4.71 -5.10 -23.54
CA VAL A 194 5.42 -3.85 -23.30
C VAL A 194 4.41 -2.83 -22.75
N PRO A 195 4.51 -2.40 -21.49
CA PRO A 195 3.59 -1.41 -20.95
C PRO A 195 3.75 -0.06 -21.64
N ASP A 196 2.62 0.63 -21.90
CA ASP A 196 2.62 1.99 -22.43
C ASP A 196 2.81 3.01 -21.31
N TRP A 197 4.05 3.08 -20.80
CA TRP A 197 4.41 3.91 -19.67
C TRP A 197 5.04 5.24 -20.06
N GLU A 198 4.80 6.27 -19.25
CA GLU A 198 5.62 7.48 -19.27
C GLU A 198 7.09 7.21 -18.87
N THR A 199 8.00 8.08 -19.32
CA THR A 199 9.45 7.97 -19.09
C THR A 199 9.83 7.72 -17.61
N PRO A 200 9.24 8.39 -16.60
CA PRO A 200 9.58 8.13 -15.20
C PRO A 200 9.42 6.66 -14.77
N ARG A 201 8.38 5.96 -15.22
CA ARG A 201 8.17 4.54 -14.88
C ARG A 201 9.15 3.63 -15.62
N GLN A 202 9.46 3.96 -16.86
CA GLN A 202 10.47 3.24 -17.64
C GLN A 202 11.86 3.36 -16.96
N ASP A 203 12.23 4.56 -16.54
CA ASP A 203 13.47 4.83 -15.83
C ASP A 203 13.50 4.14 -14.45
N ALA A 204 12.38 4.14 -13.74
CA ALA A 204 12.24 3.45 -12.47
C ALA A 204 12.45 1.93 -12.61
N LEU A 205 11.84 1.31 -13.63
CA LEU A 205 12.03 -0.11 -13.94
C LEU A 205 13.51 -0.40 -14.21
N LEU A 206 14.14 0.33 -15.14
CA LEU A 206 15.55 0.11 -15.49
C LEU A 206 16.49 0.33 -14.32
N SER A 207 16.23 1.35 -13.50
CA SER A 207 17.01 1.62 -12.29
C SER A 207 16.86 0.51 -11.26
N TRP A 208 15.66 -0.05 -11.11
CA TRP A 208 15.41 -1.19 -10.22
C TRP A 208 16.11 -2.46 -10.72
N VAL A 209 16.03 -2.79 -12.01
CA VAL A 209 16.79 -3.91 -12.58
C VAL A 209 18.29 -3.69 -12.34
N ARG A 210 18.82 -2.51 -12.66
CA ARG A 210 20.24 -2.18 -12.41
C ARG A 210 20.66 -2.28 -10.95
N SER A 211 19.72 -2.13 -10.02
CA SER A 211 19.98 -2.21 -8.57
C SER A 211 19.89 -3.63 -8.00
N GLY A 212 19.57 -4.64 -8.82
CA GLY A 212 19.48 -6.04 -8.39
C GLY A 212 18.11 -6.70 -8.55
N GLY A 213 17.14 -6.04 -9.21
CA GLY A 213 15.87 -6.66 -9.56
C GLY A 213 16.01 -7.76 -10.62
N GLU A 214 15.16 -8.78 -10.55
CA GLU A 214 15.09 -9.85 -11.56
C GLU A 214 13.86 -9.67 -12.47
N LEU A 215 14.11 -9.46 -13.76
CA LEU A 215 13.07 -9.25 -14.77
C LEU A 215 12.92 -10.50 -15.64
N HIS A 216 11.72 -11.05 -15.66
CA HIS A 216 11.37 -12.21 -16.47
C HIS A 216 10.47 -11.77 -17.63
N LEU A 217 10.97 -11.92 -18.84
CA LEU A 217 10.27 -11.60 -20.07
C LEU A 217 9.65 -12.87 -20.64
N LEU A 218 8.33 -12.87 -20.73
CA LEU A 218 7.53 -13.94 -21.32
C LEU A 218 7.22 -13.61 -22.78
N ARG A 219 6.71 -14.59 -23.51
CA ARG A 219 6.16 -14.34 -24.85
C ARG A 219 4.80 -13.67 -24.75
N ASP A 220 4.50 -12.83 -25.73
CA ASP A 220 3.20 -12.19 -25.87
C ASP A 220 2.09 -13.19 -26.23
N SER A 221 0.86 -12.70 -26.39
CA SER A 221 -0.30 -13.52 -26.80
C SER A 221 -0.10 -14.21 -28.16
N ASN A 222 0.75 -13.67 -29.04
CA ASN A 222 1.09 -14.21 -30.36
C ASN A 222 2.35 -15.08 -30.36
N ARG A 223 2.91 -15.40 -29.18
CA ARG A 223 4.18 -16.14 -29.00
C ARG A 223 5.40 -15.42 -29.58
N GLN A 224 5.37 -14.10 -29.64
CA GLN A 224 6.48 -13.25 -30.06
C GLN A 224 7.28 -12.75 -28.86
N SER A 225 8.58 -12.53 -29.08
CA SER A 225 9.45 -11.90 -28.11
C SER A 225 9.14 -10.41 -28.00
N LEU A 226 9.17 -9.89 -26.78
CA LEU A 226 8.93 -8.47 -26.52
C LEU A 226 10.07 -7.61 -27.10
N VAL A 227 9.68 -6.56 -27.82
CA VAL A 227 10.56 -5.54 -28.37
C VAL A 227 10.24 -4.21 -27.70
N PHE A 228 11.20 -3.70 -26.94
CA PHE A 228 11.06 -2.49 -26.16
C PHE A 228 11.41 -1.23 -26.97
N PRO A 229 10.73 -0.09 -26.72
CA PRO A 229 11.05 1.19 -27.35
C PRO A 229 12.42 1.73 -26.91
N SER A 230 12.93 2.75 -27.60
CA SER A 230 14.29 3.27 -27.42
C SER A 230 14.70 3.58 -25.98
N ALA A 231 13.78 4.07 -25.15
CA ALA A 231 14.05 4.35 -23.74
C ALA A 231 14.37 3.09 -22.91
N MET A 232 13.89 1.92 -23.33
CA MET A 232 14.15 0.61 -22.72
C MET A 232 14.95 -0.31 -23.67
N ALA A 233 15.70 0.27 -24.61
CA ALA A 233 16.45 -0.49 -25.62
C ALA A 233 17.48 -1.46 -25.03
N ASP A 234 17.99 -1.17 -23.82
CA ASP A 234 18.90 -2.05 -23.07
C ASP A 234 18.30 -3.44 -22.80
N LEU A 235 16.97 -3.56 -22.81
CA LEU A 235 16.27 -4.83 -22.63
C LEU A 235 16.22 -5.66 -23.93
N ASN A 236 16.47 -5.07 -25.09
CA ASN A 236 16.42 -5.74 -26.40
C ASN A 236 17.70 -6.53 -26.73
N GLN A 237 18.49 -6.92 -25.73
CA GLN A 237 19.65 -7.77 -25.96
C GLN A 237 19.23 -9.12 -26.55
N PRO A 238 20.05 -9.69 -27.45
CA PRO A 238 19.71 -10.92 -28.17
C PRO A 238 19.83 -12.19 -27.31
N PHE A 239 20.30 -12.08 -26.07
CA PHE A 239 20.51 -13.20 -25.16
C PHE A 239 19.25 -13.51 -24.36
N ASP A 240 19.04 -14.81 -24.11
CA ASP A 240 17.93 -15.28 -23.27
C ASP A 240 18.17 -15.00 -21.78
N ASP A 241 19.42 -14.80 -21.37
CA ASP A 241 19.79 -14.47 -19.99
C ASP A 241 20.97 -13.50 -20.03
N PHE A 242 20.80 -12.33 -19.43
CA PHE A 242 21.85 -11.33 -19.36
C PHE A 242 21.72 -10.47 -18.10
N LEU A 243 22.86 -9.91 -17.69
CA LEU A 243 22.92 -8.97 -16.58
C LEU A 243 22.70 -7.54 -17.08
N LEU A 244 21.98 -6.77 -16.29
CA LEU A 244 21.84 -5.33 -16.47
C LEU A 244 22.13 -4.67 -15.12
N GLY A 245 23.32 -4.07 -14.99
CA GLY A 245 23.83 -3.60 -13.70
C GLY A 245 24.07 -4.77 -12.73
N SER A 246 23.46 -4.71 -11.55
CA SER A 246 23.50 -5.79 -10.54
C SER A 246 22.31 -6.76 -10.64
N GLY A 247 21.33 -6.49 -11.49
CA GLY A 247 20.18 -7.39 -11.70
C GLY A 247 20.30 -8.23 -12.95
N ARG A 248 19.25 -9.00 -13.21
CA ARG A 248 19.22 -10.04 -14.23
C ARG A 248 17.93 -9.97 -15.04
N VAL A 249 18.05 -10.18 -16.35
CA VAL A 249 16.92 -10.25 -17.28
C VAL A 249 16.92 -11.64 -17.92
N VAL A 250 15.81 -12.36 -17.78
CA VAL A 250 15.66 -13.71 -18.32
C VAL A 250 14.46 -13.76 -19.25
N ARG A 251 14.65 -14.23 -20.49
CA ARG A 251 13.62 -14.49 -21.47
C ARG A 251 13.19 -15.93 -21.37
N HIS A 252 11.88 -16.15 -21.27
CA HIS A 252 11.28 -17.46 -21.20
C HIS A 252 10.54 -17.76 -22.48
N ASP A 253 10.66 -19.01 -22.95
CA ASP A 253 9.86 -19.53 -24.04
C ASP A 253 8.49 -20.05 -23.56
N ILE A 254 7.81 -19.25 -22.74
CA ILE A 254 6.49 -19.57 -22.19
C ILE A 254 5.58 -18.35 -22.27
N GLN A 255 4.27 -18.61 -22.31
CA GLN A 255 3.24 -17.57 -22.23
C GLN A 255 2.72 -17.41 -20.80
N ARG A 256 2.01 -16.30 -20.55
CA ARG A 256 1.35 -16.03 -19.26
C ARG A 256 0.52 -17.22 -18.74
N SER A 257 -0.24 -17.89 -19.60
CA SER A 257 -1.09 -19.03 -19.20
C SER A 257 -0.33 -20.27 -18.75
N GLU A 258 0.97 -20.34 -19.07
CA GLU A 258 1.85 -21.46 -18.75
C GLU A 258 2.65 -21.20 -17.46
N LEU A 259 2.53 -20.00 -16.87
CA LEU A 259 3.09 -19.69 -15.54
C LEU A 259 2.42 -20.52 -14.46
N SER A 260 3.11 -21.58 -14.06
CA SER A 260 2.71 -22.48 -12.98
C SER A 260 3.61 -22.34 -11.76
N GLN A 261 3.14 -22.82 -10.61
CA GLN A 261 3.93 -22.80 -9.37
C GLN A 261 5.27 -23.53 -9.52
N ALA A 262 5.35 -24.56 -10.36
CA ALA A 262 6.60 -25.29 -10.61
C ALA A 262 7.68 -24.41 -11.27
N ILE A 263 7.29 -23.38 -12.03
CA ILE A 263 8.20 -22.42 -12.66
C ILE A 263 8.50 -21.27 -11.71
N VAL A 264 7.48 -20.75 -11.01
CA VAL A 264 7.60 -19.57 -10.15
C VAL A 264 8.33 -19.88 -8.85
N TYR A 265 8.07 -21.03 -8.23
CA TYR A 265 8.67 -21.40 -6.96
C TYR A 265 10.20 -21.39 -6.97
N PRO A 266 10.91 -22.04 -7.91
CA PRO A 266 12.38 -22.02 -7.92
C PRO A 266 12.96 -20.62 -8.17
N ILE A 267 12.24 -19.74 -8.90
CA ILE A 267 12.66 -18.35 -9.14
C ILE A 267 12.49 -17.51 -7.86
N THR A 268 11.40 -17.73 -7.13
CA THR A 268 11.04 -16.92 -5.96
C THR A 268 11.61 -17.44 -4.65
N LEU A 269 12.21 -18.63 -4.65
CA LEU A 269 12.83 -19.20 -3.48
C LEU A 269 14.11 -18.43 -3.14
N GLN A 270 14.11 -17.68 -2.03
CA GLN A 270 15.34 -17.13 -1.49
C GLN A 270 16.18 -18.26 -0.89
N MET A 271 17.08 -18.87 -1.66
CA MET A 271 18.15 -19.72 -1.13
C MET A 271 19.15 -18.82 -0.37
N GLY A 272 18.87 -18.52 0.90
CA GLY A 272 19.65 -17.50 1.61
C GLY A 272 19.47 -17.36 3.12
N PHE A 273 18.87 -18.34 3.80
CA PHE A 273 19.07 -18.52 5.24
C PHE A 273 19.47 -19.97 5.50
N SER A 274 20.66 -20.35 5.07
CA SER A 274 21.38 -21.46 5.69
C SER A 274 21.63 -21.06 7.14
N GLU A 275 20.75 -21.47 8.05
CA GLU A 275 21.16 -21.61 9.45
C GLU A 275 22.30 -22.64 9.45
N ASP A 276 23.50 -22.13 9.69
CA ASP A 276 24.67 -22.94 9.99
C ASP A 276 24.29 -23.95 11.09
N PRO A 277 24.37 -25.27 10.86
CA PRO A 277 23.91 -26.27 11.83
C PRO A 277 24.65 -26.17 13.18
N ASP A 278 25.83 -25.54 13.20
CA ASP A 278 26.62 -25.29 14.41
C ASP A 278 26.05 -24.16 15.30
N ARG A 279 25.05 -23.40 14.84
CA ARG A 279 24.35 -22.39 15.67
C ARG A 279 23.15 -22.93 16.44
N VAL A 280 22.69 -24.14 16.15
CA VAL A 280 21.51 -24.74 16.82
C VAL A 280 21.82 -25.13 18.26
N GLU A 281 23.05 -25.58 18.57
CA GLU A 281 23.42 -25.96 19.94
C GLU A 281 23.59 -24.76 20.88
N ILE A 282 23.96 -23.57 20.37
CA ILE A 282 24.07 -22.36 21.19
C ILE A 282 22.67 -21.77 21.52
N LYS A 283 21.63 -22.07 20.73
CA LYS A 283 20.26 -21.62 20.99
C LYS A 283 19.59 -22.39 22.14
N GLN A 284 19.78 -23.71 22.26
CA GLN A 284 19.10 -24.49 23.29
C GLN A 284 19.53 -24.18 24.73
N GLN A 285 20.79 -23.78 24.96
CA GLN A 285 21.22 -23.36 26.31
C GLN A 285 20.84 -21.91 26.67
N ASN A 286 20.55 -21.06 25.68
CA ASN A 286 20.08 -19.69 25.93
C ASN A 286 18.55 -19.59 26.04
N GLU A 287 17.78 -20.56 25.54
CA GLU A 287 16.32 -20.55 25.60
C GLU A 287 15.73 -20.64 27.01
N ILE A 288 16.50 -21.10 28.01
CA ILE A 288 16.05 -21.12 29.42
C ILE A 288 16.32 -19.77 30.12
N LYS A 289 17.16 -18.89 29.56
CA LYS A 289 17.50 -17.59 30.15
C LYS A 289 17.04 -16.37 29.32
N VAL A 290 16.52 -16.59 28.12
CA VAL A 290 15.99 -15.56 27.19
C VAL A 290 14.45 -15.43 27.25
N ARG A 291 13.82 -15.91 28.33
CA ARG A 291 12.39 -15.61 28.60
C ARG A 291 12.15 -14.25 29.26
N SER A 292 13.18 -13.44 29.47
CA SER A 292 13.10 -12.12 30.13
C SER A 292 13.83 -11.01 29.37
N SER A 293 14.15 -11.21 28.09
CA SER A 293 14.58 -10.13 27.19
C SER A 293 13.68 -10.09 25.97
N VAL A 294 12.41 -9.75 26.20
CA VAL A 294 11.64 -8.96 25.23
C VAL A 294 12.49 -7.72 24.98
N SER A 295 13.25 -7.73 23.88
CA SER A 295 13.93 -6.54 23.43
C SER A 295 12.85 -5.48 23.22
N ALA A 296 13.02 -4.37 23.93
CA ALA A 296 12.11 -3.24 23.94
C ALA A 296 11.70 -2.83 22.51
N PRO A 297 10.45 -2.36 22.35
CA PRO A 297 9.81 -2.09 21.06
C PRO A 297 10.55 -0.97 20.31
N SER A 298 10.52 -0.99 18.98
CA SER A 298 10.48 0.13 18.00
C SER A 298 11.11 1.53 18.25
N VAL A 299 11.85 1.79 19.34
CA VAL A 299 12.34 3.14 19.71
C VAL A 299 13.30 3.69 18.67
N ILE A 300 14.12 2.86 18.03
CA ILE A 300 15.20 3.33 17.14
C ILE A 300 14.67 4.06 15.90
N ASP A 301 13.62 3.54 15.27
CA ASP A 301 13.08 4.15 14.04
C ASP A 301 12.32 5.44 14.36
N GLU A 302 11.47 5.44 15.39
CA GLU A 302 10.75 6.64 15.84
C GLU A 302 11.71 7.72 16.36
N GLU A 303 12.76 7.33 17.10
CA GLU A 303 13.79 8.25 17.58
C GLU A 303 14.65 8.80 16.44
N LEU A 304 14.95 8.00 15.41
CA LEU A 304 15.63 8.46 14.20
C LEU A 304 14.79 9.48 13.44
N PHE A 305 13.52 9.18 13.16
CA PHE A 305 12.63 10.12 12.46
C PHE A 305 12.33 11.37 13.30
N ALA A 306 12.17 11.23 14.61
CA ALA A 306 12.02 12.37 15.54
C ALA A 306 13.29 13.23 15.56
N GLY A 307 14.48 12.61 15.58
CA GLY A 307 15.76 13.30 15.50
C GLY A 307 15.94 14.05 14.19
N MET A 308 15.61 13.44 13.05
CA MET A 308 15.62 14.13 11.75
C MET A 308 14.60 15.28 11.69
N ARG A 309 13.42 15.12 12.30
CA ARG A 309 12.42 16.19 12.42
C ARG A 309 12.91 17.35 13.28
N LEU A 310 13.66 17.09 14.33
CA LEU A 310 14.30 18.11 15.17
C LEU A 310 15.37 18.87 14.38
N LEU A 311 16.16 18.17 13.57
CA LEU A 311 17.20 18.78 12.74
C LEU A 311 16.66 19.59 11.54
N THR A 312 15.43 19.31 11.10
CA THR A 312 14.78 19.98 9.96
C THR A 312 13.83 21.09 10.37
N GLN A 313 13.50 21.22 11.66
CA GLN A 313 12.81 22.40 12.17
C GLN A 313 13.83 23.53 12.33
N PRO A 314 13.71 24.62 11.56
CA PRO A 314 14.64 25.72 11.72
C PRO A 314 14.32 26.43 13.04
N GLU A 315 15.20 26.32 14.03
CA GLU A 315 15.14 27.13 15.25
C GLU A 315 15.35 28.60 14.88
N HIS A 316 14.26 29.29 14.56
CA HIS A 316 14.30 30.74 14.39
C HIS A 316 14.39 31.34 15.78
N ALA A 317 15.56 31.89 16.13
CA ALA A 317 15.73 32.73 17.31
C ALA A 317 14.98 34.05 17.09
N TRP A 318 13.64 34.01 17.14
CA TRP A 318 12.76 35.14 16.88
C TRP A 318 13.16 36.37 17.71
N TRP A 319 13.59 36.16 18.95
CA TRP A 319 14.06 37.24 19.81
C TRP A 319 15.29 37.96 19.22
N LEU A 320 16.22 37.23 18.58
CA LEU A 320 17.40 37.79 17.94
C LEU A 320 17.03 38.56 16.66
N ILE A 321 16.06 38.04 15.90
CA ILE A 321 15.52 38.72 14.71
C ILE A 321 14.85 40.05 15.13
N PHE A 322 14.06 40.04 16.20
CA PHE A 322 13.45 41.25 16.75
C PHE A 322 14.49 42.22 17.33
N LEU A 323 15.52 41.73 18.01
CA LEU A 323 16.61 42.57 18.52
C LEU A 323 17.38 43.24 17.37
N MET A 324 17.68 42.48 16.31
CA MET A 324 18.38 42.99 15.13
C MET A 324 17.54 43.99 14.34
N SER A 325 16.23 43.76 14.21
CA SER A 325 15.34 44.73 13.55
C SER A 325 15.24 46.03 14.34
N LEU A 326 15.25 45.96 15.68
CA LEU A 326 15.20 47.14 16.54
C LEU A 326 16.53 47.92 16.52
N CYS A 327 17.68 47.23 16.53
CA CYS A 327 18.98 47.84 16.28
C CYS A 327 19.05 48.52 14.91
N TYR A 328 18.51 47.88 13.87
CA TYR A 328 18.49 48.42 12.51
C TYR A 328 17.67 49.72 12.43
N ILE A 329 16.48 49.75 13.04
CA ILE A 329 15.65 50.97 13.11
C ILE A 329 16.37 52.07 13.89
N GLY A 330 17.01 51.73 15.02
CA GLY A 330 17.79 52.69 15.82
C GLY A 330 19.08 53.18 15.16
N LEU A 331 19.54 52.54 14.08
CA LEU A 331 20.68 52.99 13.27
C LEU A 331 20.26 53.94 12.15
N ILE A 332 18.98 53.91 11.77
CA ILE A 332 18.41 54.76 10.70
C ILE A 332 17.94 56.11 11.24
N PHE A 333 17.55 56.19 12.51
CA PHE A 333 17.11 57.40 13.20
C PHE A 333 18.18 57.95 14.14
#